data_AF-A0A562LAE9-F1
#
_entry.id   AF-A0A562LAE9-F1
#
_cell.length_a   1.000
_cell.length_b   1.000
_cell.length_c   1.000
_cell.angle_alpha   90.00
_cell.angle_beta   90.00
_cell.angle_gamma   90.00
#
_symmetry.space_group_name_H-M   'P 1'
#
loop_
_entity.id
_entity.type
_entity.pdbx_description
1 polymer ?
#
loop_
_entity_poly.entity_id
_entity_poly.type
_entity_poly.pdbx_seq_one_letter_code
_entity_poly.pdbx_strand_id
1 'polypeptide(L)' 'MDAEALISAALREAGYGPDTIGSAMPRILRILDSEDVRIAVGRTLSRKEREYVRVQLELGLSVSEIVAGLQR' A
#
# COMPACT_ATOMS: atom_id res chain seq x y z
N MET A 1 -8.80 -13.39 6.92
CA MET A 1 -9.13 -12.19 7.73
C MET A 1 -8.74 -11.00 6.89
N ASP A 2 -9.63 -10.04 6.72
CA ASP A 2 -9.36 -8.84 5.92
C ASP A 2 -8.27 -7.98 6.58
N ALA A 3 -7.29 -7.53 5.81
CA ALA A 3 -6.16 -6.75 6.31
C ALA A 3 -6.64 -5.42 6.92
N GLU A 4 -7.64 -4.79 6.30
CA GLU A 4 -8.25 -3.56 6.79
C GLU A 4 -8.90 -3.74 8.16
N ALA A 5 -9.59 -4.87 8.36
CA ALA A 5 -10.20 -5.22 9.65
C ALA A 5 -9.16 -5.43 10.75
N LEU A 6 -8.06 -6.12 10.43
CA LEU A 6 -6.94 -6.35 11.35
C LEU A 6 -6.27 -5.04 11.79
N ILE A 7 -5.97 -4.17 10.83
CA ILE A 7 -5.35 -2.87 11.08
C ILE A 7 -6.29 -1.99 11.90
N SER A 8 -7.58 -1.96 11.55
CA SER A 8 -8.59 -1.22 12.30
C SER A 8 -8.69 -1.67 13.75
N ALA A 9 -8.66 -2.98 14.00
CA ALA A 9 -8.69 -3.53 15.36
C ALA A 9 -7.44 -3.11 16.15
N ALA A 10 -6.24 -3.26 15.56
CA ALA A 10 -4.98 -2.89 16.20
C ALA A 10 -4.91 -1.38 16.53
N LEU A 11 -5.36 -0.52 15.62
CA LEU A 11 -5.38 0.93 15.84
C LEU A 11 -6.39 1.32 16.93
N ARG A 12 -7.55 0.65 17.00
CA ARG A 12 -8.52 0.87 18.10
C ARG A 12 -7.92 0.46 19.44
N GLU A 13 -7.25 -0.69 19.50
CA GLU A 13 -6.57 -1.16 20.72
C GLU A 13 -5.47 -0.19 21.16
N ALA A 14 -4.77 0.44 20.22
CA ALA A 14 -3.80 1.50 20.48
C ALA A 14 -4.42 2.85 20.90
N GLY A 15 -5.75 2.96 20.96
CA GLY A 15 -6.46 4.16 21.43
C GLY A 15 -6.78 5.18 20.34
N TYR A 16 -6.63 4.87 19.05
CA TYR A 16 -7.03 5.77 17.97
C TYR A 16 -8.54 5.80 17.77
N GLY A 17 -9.08 7.00 17.56
CA GLY A 17 -10.49 7.21 17.26
C GLY A 17 -10.89 6.75 15.85
N PRO A 18 -12.19 6.44 15.62
CA PRO A 18 -12.68 5.93 14.34
C PRO A 18 -12.42 6.88 13.16
N ASP A 19 -12.54 8.20 13.35
CA ASP A 19 -12.28 9.19 12.30
C ASP A 19 -10.79 9.23 11.91
N THR A 20 -9.90 9.11 12.89
CA THR A 20 -8.45 9.04 12.66
C THR A 20 -8.09 7.78 11.90
N ILE A 21 -8.70 6.65 12.27
CA ILE A 21 -8.51 5.37 11.56
C ILE A 21 -9.01 5.48 10.12
N GLY A 22 -10.24 5.97 9.93
CA GLY A 22 -10.85 6.10 8.60
C GLY A 22 -10.05 7.03 7.67
N SER A 23 -9.55 8.15 8.19
CA SER A 23 -8.74 9.08 7.40
C SER A 23 -7.34 8.54 7.07
N ALA A 24 -6.75 7.70 7.93
CA ALA A 24 -5.43 7.11 7.69
C ALA A 24 -5.49 5.84 6.80
N MET A 25 -6.60 5.09 6.85
CA MET A 25 -6.69 3.75 6.23
C MET A 25 -6.30 3.72 4.74
N PRO A 26 -6.79 4.62 3.86
CA PRO A 26 -6.41 4.58 2.45
C PRO A 26 -4.91 4.72 2.22
N ARG A 27 -4.22 5.50 3.07
CA ARG A 27 -2.76 5.67 2.99
C ARG A 27 -2.03 4.43 3.48
N ILE A 28 -2.50 3.79 4.55
CA ILE A 28 -1.91 2.56 5.09
C ILE A 28 -2.00 1.45 4.04
N LEU A 29 -3.17 1.25 3.43
CA LEU A 29 -3.37 0.23 2.40
C LEU A 29 -2.43 0.44 1.21
N ARG A 30 -2.28 1.69 0.71
CA ARG A 30 -1.31 2.00 -0.35
C ARG A 30 0.14 1.70 0.03
N ILE A 31 0.51 1.86 1.30
CA ILE A 31 1.86 1.48 1.77
C ILE A 31 2.04 -0.04 1.69
N LEU A 32 1.02 -0.81 2.06
CA LEU A 32 1.04 -2.27 1.94
C LEU A 32 1.12 -2.70 0.47
N ASP A 33 0.29 -2.13 -0.40
CA ASP A 33 0.32 -2.41 -1.84
C ASP A 33 1.69 -2.10 -2.47
N SER A 34 2.33 -1.00 -2.05
CA SER A 34 3.69 -0.65 -2.48
C SER A 34 4.71 -1.74 -2.11
N GLU A 35 4.52 -2.38 -0.96
CA GLU A 35 5.39 -3.45 -0.49
C GLU A 35 5.08 -4.77 -1.20
N ASP A 36 3.82 -5.05 -1.52
CA ASP A 36 3.42 -6.15 -2.39
C ASP A 36 4.04 -6.01 -3.79
N VAL A 37 4.07 -4.81 -4.37
CA VAL A 37 4.79 -4.56 -5.63
C VAL A 37 6.26 -4.93 -5.52
N ARG A 38 6.95 -4.53 -4.44
CA ARG A 38 8.37 -4.85 -4.26
C ARG A 38 8.62 -6.34 -4.10
N ILE A 39 7.77 -7.04 -3.36
CA ILE A 39 7.84 -8.49 -3.20
C ILE A 39 7.64 -9.16 -4.57
N ALA A 40 6.59 -8.78 -5.30
CA ALA A 40 6.22 -9.36 -6.59
C ALA A 40 7.27 -9.11 -7.68
N VAL A 41 7.91 -7.94 -7.69
CA VAL A 41 9.00 -7.62 -8.62
C VAL A 41 10.25 -8.47 -8.36
N GLY A 42 10.47 -8.93 -7.12
CA GLY A 42 11.58 -9.84 -6.79
C GLY A 42 12.98 -9.22 -6.85
N ARG A 43 13.09 -7.89 -6.95
CA ARG A 43 14.35 -7.13 -6.90
C ARG A 43 14.19 -5.79 -6.19
N THR A 44 15.32 -5.20 -5.80
CA THR A 44 15.32 -3.84 -5.27
C THR A 44 14.88 -2.83 -6.34
N LEU A 45 13.94 -1.97 -5.97
CA LEU A 45 13.54 -0.82 -6.76
C LEU A 45 14.45 0.38 -6.45
N SER A 46 14.88 1.09 -7.49
CA SER A 46 15.54 2.38 -7.38
C SER A 46 14.62 3.42 -6.72
N ARG A 47 15.19 4.55 -6.29
CA ARG A 47 14.40 5.66 -5.74
C ARG A 47 13.33 6.16 -6.73
N LYS A 48 13.67 6.24 -8.03
CA LYS A 48 12.76 6.70 -9.08
C LYS A 48 11.61 5.71 -9.29
N GLU A 49 11.90 4.41 -9.29
CA GLU A 49 10.88 3.38 -9.42
C GLU A 49 9.94 3.35 -8.21
N ARG A 50 10.46 3.48 -6.99
CA ARG A 50 9.61 3.57 -5.79
C ARG A 50 8.65 4.75 -5.83
N GLU A 51 9.14 5.90 -6.29
CA GLU A 51 8.31 7.09 -6.46
C GLU A 51 7.26 6.89 -7.55
N TYR A 52 7.62 6.23 -8.65
CA TYR A 52 6.69 5.90 -9.73
C TYR A 52 5.58 4.96 -9.25
N VAL A 53 5.92 3.90 -8.52
CA VAL A 53 4.95 2.98 -7.88
C VAL A 53 4.00 3.73 -6.97
N ARG A 54 4.52 4.61 -6.09
CA ARG A 54 3.70 5.43 -5.19
C ARG A 54 2.65 6.23 -5.94
N VAL A 55 3.06 6.95 -7.00
CA VAL A 55 2.15 7.76 -7.80
C VAL A 55 1.11 6.89 -8.52
N GLN A 56 1.50 5.73 -9.05
CA GLN A 56 0.56 4.83 -9.71
C GLN A 56 -0.51 4.28 -8.75
N LEU A 57 -0.13 3.93 -7.52
CA LEU A 57 -1.08 3.53 -6.47
C LEU A 57 -2.01 4.69 -6.07
N GLU A 58 -1.49 5.92 -6.02
CA GLU A 58 -2.31 7.12 -5.80
C GLU A 58 -3.32 7.37 -6.93
N LEU A 59 -2.99 6.96 -8.16
CA LEU A 59 -3.86 7.01 -9.33
C LEU A 59 -4.84 5.82 -9.42
N GLY A 60 -4.77 4.86 -8.50
CA GLY A 60 -5.69 3.73 -8.42
C GLY A 60 -5.32 2.52 -9.29
N LEU A 61 -4.07 2.43 -9.77
CA LEU A 61 -3.59 1.21 -10.42
C LEU A 61 -3.44 0.08 -9.39
N SER A 62 -3.75 -1.14 -9.81
CA SER A 62 -3.53 -2.33 -9.00
C SER A 62 -2.05 -2.71 -8.95
N VAL A 63 -1.66 -3.46 -7.92
CA VAL A 63 -0.34 -4.09 -7.79
C VAL A 63 0.05 -4.83 -9.07
N SER A 64 -0.88 -5.61 -9.65
CA SER A 64 -0.62 -6.41 -10.85
C SER A 64 -0.29 -5.57 -12.09
N GLU A 65 -0.99 -4.45 -12.31
CA GLU A 65 -0.75 -3.54 -13.43
C GLU A 65 0.62 -2.87 -13.30
N ILE A 66 0.98 -2.47 -12.08
CA ILE A 66 2.26 -1.84 -11.77
C ILE A 66 3.41 -2.83 -12.01
N VAL A 67 3.30 -4.05 -11.48
CA VAL A 67 4.31 -5.11 -11.67
C VAL A 67 4.52 -5.41 -13.15
N ALA A 68 3.43 -5.54 -13.92
CA ALA A 68 3.50 -5.76 -15.36
C ALA A 68 4.16 -4.59 -16.12
N GLY A 69 4.06 -3.36 -15.61
CA GLY A 69 4.75 -2.19 -16.17
C GLY A 69 6.25 -2.15 -15.86
N LEU A 70 6.67 -2.72 -14.73
CA LEU A 70 8.08 -2.74 -14.27
C LEU A 70 8.92 -3.90 -14.84
N GLN A 71 8.27 -4.95 -15.34
CA GLN A 71 8.91 -6.12 -15.93
C GLN A 71 9.15 -6.02 -17.44
N ARG A 72 8.68 -4.93 -18.08
CA ARG A 72 8.99 -4.60 -19.47
C ARG A 72 10.33 -3.91 -19.58
#